data_AF-K9U5S0-F1
#
_entry.id   AF-K9U5S0-F1
#
_cell.length_a   1.000
_cell.length_b   1.000
_cell.length_c   1.000
_cell.angle_alpha   90.00
_cell.angle_beta   90.00
_cell.angle_gamma   90.00
#
_symmetry.space_group_name_H-M   'P 1'
#
loop_
_entity.id
_entity.type
_entity.pdbx_description
1 polymer ?
#
loop_
_entity_poly.entity_id
_entity_poly.type
_entity_poly.pdbx_seq_one_letter_code
_entity_poly.pdbx_strand_id
1 'polypeptide(L)'
;MRGVFQLQKSYFSQKAIFSLFSPQKLPYTVIGFGILVRLVQYLFNRSLWNDEAALALNIINRSYLELLQPLDYNQGAPIGFLVVEKLAVQVFGNNEYALRLFPFVSAIASLFIFSELAKKCLQSRQAAIIALTLFSTVHIWLQFATETKQYSSDVAIAVILYFILIGIERQQIKLRQILEFGVVGAIAVWFSHPAVFILAGIGTSYLFISLFQQKFLFSLKLLAIYAIWTFSFGLSYFISLRNIASNQSLFKSWAGRGTFPTSIWDFGWLFNAFVEFFHIPLGLPDIFLGIAILAFFSGCISLWFQNRAILLTLLAPILVTFFAAYLQKYPFSGRLVIFLIPFLSFSLQKEQWQFDR
;
A
#
# COMPACT_ATOMS: atom_id res chain seq x y z
N MET A 1 -52.10 24.50 0.36
CA MET A 1 -50.91 24.50 1.26
C MET A 1 -50.02 23.24 1.20
N ARG A 2 -50.26 22.24 0.32
CA ARG A 2 -49.39 21.05 0.22
C ARG A 2 -48.13 21.22 -0.66
N GLY A 3 -48.09 22.17 -1.60
CA GLY A 3 -46.96 22.35 -2.53
C GLY A 3 -45.75 23.13 -1.98
N VAL A 4 -45.96 24.08 -1.06
CA VAL A 4 -44.87 24.93 -0.53
C VAL A 4 -43.95 24.15 0.42
N PHE A 5 -44.50 23.25 1.23
CA PHE A 5 -43.70 22.38 2.12
C PHE A 5 -42.84 21.36 1.36
N GLN A 6 -43.26 20.87 0.19
CA GLN A 6 -42.46 19.97 -0.64
C GLN A 6 -41.29 20.68 -1.32
N LEU A 7 -41.51 21.90 -1.83
CA LEU A 7 -40.46 22.71 -2.46
C LEU A 7 -39.37 23.11 -1.45
N GLN A 8 -39.76 23.49 -0.23
CA GLN A 8 -38.81 23.90 0.80
C GLN A 8 -37.96 22.73 1.32
N LYS A 9 -38.55 21.52 1.45
CA LYS A 9 -37.81 20.28 1.76
C LYS A 9 -36.81 19.89 0.67
N SER A 10 -37.21 20.01 -0.60
CA SER A 10 -36.34 19.74 -1.76
C SER A 10 -35.18 20.73 -1.86
N TYR A 11 -35.40 22.00 -1.54
CA TYR A 11 -34.35 23.04 -1.58
C TYR A 11 -33.34 22.89 -0.44
N PHE A 12 -33.82 22.53 0.76
CA PHE A 12 -32.95 22.26 1.91
C PHE A 12 -32.13 20.98 1.70
N SER A 13 -32.69 19.93 1.11
CA SER A 13 -31.95 18.71 0.81
C SER A 13 -30.86 18.96 -0.23
N GLN A 14 -31.13 19.76 -1.27
CA GLN A 14 -30.12 20.13 -2.27
C GLN A 14 -28.97 20.93 -1.66
N LYS A 15 -29.24 21.96 -0.84
CA LYS A 15 -28.18 22.71 -0.14
C LYS A 15 -27.35 21.82 0.79
N ALA A 16 -27.98 20.88 1.49
CA ALA A 16 -27.29 19.93 2.34
C ALA A 16 -26.34 19.02 1.52
N ILE A 17 -26.81 18.49 0.38
CA ILE A 17 -26.02 17.67 -0.54
C ILE A 17 -24.84 18.47 -1.10
N PHE A 18 -25.07 19.69 -1.61
CA PHE A 18 -23.98 20.54 -2.11
C PHE A 18 -22.96 20.89 -1.03
N SER A 19 -23.38 21.00 0.24
CA SER A 19 -22.46 21.26 1.34
C SER A 19 -21.45 20.11 1.55
N LEU A 20 -21.81 18.86 1.21
CA LEU A 20 -20.93 17.69 1.30
C LEU A 20 -19.77 17.73 0.28
N PHE A 21 -19.94 18.47 -0.82
CA PHE A 21 -18.94 18.65 -1.86
C PHE A 21 -18.11 19.93 -1.69
N SER A 22 -18.27 20.64 -0.57
CA SER A 22 -17.37 21.72 -0.19
C SER A 22 -15.93 21.22 -0.03
N PRO A 23 -14.90 22.01 -0.34
CA PRO A 23 -13.49 21.59 -0.21
C PRO A 23 -13.12 21.08 1.20
N GLN A 24 -13.81 21.56 2.23
CA GLN A 24 -13.66 21.16 3.63
C GLN A 24 -14.23 19.77 3.90
N LYS A 25 -15.42 19.46 3.37
CA LYS A 25 -16.13 18.20 3.64
C LYS A 25 -15.81 17.10 2.63
N LEU A 26 -15.34 17.46 1.43
CA LEU A 26 -15.10 16.54 0.34
C LEU A 26 -14.18 15.34 0.70
N PRO A 27 -13.06 15.50 1.45
CA PRO A 27 -12.26 14.35 1.87
C PRO A 27 -13.07 13.33 2.70
N TYR A 28 -13.93 13.81 3.61
CA TYR A 28 -14.77 12.94 4.44
C TYR A 28 -15.88 12.28 3.62
N THR A 29 -16.43 12.97 2.63
CA THR A 29 -17.40 12.40 1.68
C THR A 29 -16.76 11.27 0.87
N VAL A 30 -15.53 11.48 0.37
CA VAL A 30 -14.77 10.45 -0.37
C VAL A 30 -14.45 9.25 0.52
N ILE A 31 -13.99 9.47 1.75
CA ILE A 31 -13.74 8.39 2.72
C ILE A 31 -15.04 7.64 3.03
N GLY A 32 -16.13 8.36 3.32
CA GLY A 32 -17.43 7.77 3.61
C GLY A 32 -17.96 6.93 2.46
N PHE A 33 -17.82 7.40 1.22
CA PHE A 33 -18.13 6.60 0.03
C PHE A 33 -17.25 5.36 -0.08
N GLY A 34 -15.93 5.49 0.09
CA GLY A 34 -14.99 4.37 0.07
C GLY A 34 -15.31 3.31 1.13
N ILE A 35 -15.71 3.73 2.34
CA ILE A 35 -16.17 2.83 3.40
C ILE A 35 -17.46 2.14 2.99
N LEU A 36 -18.45 2.88 2.50
CA LEU A 36 -19.74 2.33 2.10
C LEU A 36 -19.59 1.24 1.05
N VAL A 37 -18.78 1.47 0.00
CA VAL A 37 -18.57 0.48 -1.06
C VAL A 37 -17.91 -0.79 -0.50
N ARG A 38 -16.89 -0.66 0.35
CA ARG A 38 -16.24 -1.82 1.00
C ARG A 38 -17.20 -2.56 1.92
N LEU A 39 -18.02 -1.83 2.67
CA LEU A 39 -19.01 -2.41 3.58
C LEU A 39 -20.05 -3.22 2.81
N VAL A 40 -20.55 -2.69 1.70
CA VAL A 40 -21.47 -3.44 0.81
C VAL A 40 -20.83 -4.73 0.33
N GLN A 41 -19.57 -4.69 -0.12
CA GLN A 41 -18.85 -5.90 -0.54
C GLN A 41 -18.63 -6.90 0.60
N TYR A 42 -18.30 -6.40 1.80
CA TYR A 42 -18.09 -7.24 2.98
C TYR A 42 -19.38 -7.94 3.39
N LEU A 43 -20.50 -7.21 3.44
CA LEU A 43 -21.83 -7.73 3.76
C LEU A 43 -22.39 -8.66 2.67
N PHE A 44 -21.98 -8.47 1.41
CA PHE A 44 -22.33 -9.39 0.33
C PHE A 44 -21.69 -10.78 0.52
N ASN A 45 -20.55 -10.85 1.22
CA ASN A 45 -19.89 -12.08 1.65
C ASN A 45 -19.80 -13.17 0.58
N ARG A 46 -19.21 -12.83 -0.57
CA ARG A 46 -19.03 -13.76 -1.69
C ARG A 46 -18.31 -15.05 -1.26
N SER A 47 -18.53 -16.14 -1.99
CA SER A 47 -17.80 -17.39 -1.76
C SER A 47 -16.28 -17.19 -1.82
N LEU A 48 -15.54 -17.95 -1.03
CA LEU A 48 -14.07 -17.94 -1.02
C LEU A 48 -13.53 -18.36 -2.39
N TRP A 49 -12.54 -17.63 -2.89
CA TRP A 49 -11.74 -18.10 -4.03
C TRP A 49 -10.87 -19.30 -3.62
N ASN A 50 -10.40 -20.08 -4.59
CA ASN A 50 -9.56 -21.26 -4.36
C ASN A 50 -8.35 -21.00 -3.43
N ASP A 51 -7.64 -19.89 -3.60
CA ASP A 51 -6.48 -19.56 -2.77
C ASP A 51 -6.89 -18.96 -1.42
N GLU A 52 -8.03 -18.29 -1.30
CA GLU A 52 -8.64 -17.92 -0.01
C GLU A 52 -8.99 -19.18 0.80
N ALA A 53 -9.67 -20.15 0.19
CA ALA A 53 -10.05 -21.40 0.84
C ALA A 53 -8.80 -22.20 1.29
N ALA A 54 -7.78 -22.30 0.43
CA ALA A 54 -6.51 -22.94 0.77
C ALA A 54 -5.82 -22.28 1.97
N LEU A 55 -5.86 -20.95 2.09
CA LEU A 55 -5.30 -20.24 3.22
C LEU A 55 -6.17 -20.40 4.49
N ALA A 56 -7.49 -20.33 4.34
CA ALA A 56 -8.45 -20.55 5.43
C ALA A 56 -8.28 -21.92 6.08
N LEU A 57 -8.04 -22.98 5.29
CA LEU A 57 -7.76 -24.32 5.83
C LEU A 57 -6.53 -24.34 6.74
N ASN A 58 -5.48 -23.59 6.41
CA ASN A 58 -4.31 -23.46 7.28
C ASN A 58 -4.68 -22.70 8.57
N ILE A 59 -5.38 -21.58 8.46
CA ILE A 59 -5.77 -20.73 9.60
C ILE A 59 -6.67 -21.48 10.60
N ILE A 60 -7.66 -22.22 10.09
CA ILE A 60 -8.65 -22.93 10.91
C ILE A 60 -8.03 -24.14 11.59
N ASN A 61 -7.33 -24.99 10.83
CA ASN A 61 -6.94 -26.32 11.31
C ASN A 61 -5.61 -26.34 12.06
N ARG A 62 -4.71 -25.38 11.86
CA ARG A 62 -3.37 -25.37 12.48
C ARG A 62 -3.32 -24.54 13.74
N SER A 63 -2.64 -24.98 14.79
CA SER A 63 -2.28 -24.18 15.95
C SER A 63 -1.39 -22.98 15.60
N TYR A 64 -1.23 -22.03 16.52
CA TYR A 64 -0.34 -20.87 16.32
C TYR A 64 1.11 -21.26 16.03
N LEU A 65 1.61 -22.34 16.65
CA LEU A 65 2.96 -22.83 16.41
C LEU A 65 3.09 -23.50 15.02
N GLU A 66 2.04 -24.21 14.59
CA GLU A 66 2.01 -24.84 13.26
C GLU A 66 1.86 -23.81 12.13
N LEU A 67 1.36 -22.60 12.41
CA LEU A 67 1.37 -21.47 11.46
C LEU A 67 2.77 -20.90 11.21
N LEU A 68 3.76 -21.24 12.04
CA LEU A 68 5.17 -20.91 11.77
C LEU A 68 5.81 -21.88 10.76
N GLN A 69 5.19 -23.03 10.52
CA GLN A 69 5.66 -24.02 9.56
C GLN A 69 5.22 -23.66 8.13
N PRO A 70 5.86 -24.22 7.08
CA PRO A 70 5.40 -24.06 5.71
C PRO A 70 3.91 -24.35 5.57
N LEU A 71 3.17 -23.42 4.94
CA LEU A 71 1.74 -23.57 4.74
C LEU A 71 1.44 -24.61 3.65
N ASP A 72 0.33 -25.33 3.81
CA ASP A 72 -0.13 -26.28 2.80
C ASP A 72 -0.61 -25.55 1.54
N TYR A 73 -0.78 -26.31 0.45
CA TYR A 73 -1.38 -25.83 -0.81
C TYR A 73 -0.63 -24.67 -1.49
N ASN A 74 0.70 -24.66 -1.40
CA ASN A 74 1.56 -23.62 -1.99
C ASN A 74 1.15 -22.20 -1.56
N GLN A 75 0.71 -22.04 -0.32
CA GLN A 75 0.35 -20.73 0.22
C GLN A 75 1.55 -20.02 0.85
N GLY A 76 1.45 -18.69 0.90
CA GLY A 76 2.40 -17.84 1.57
C GLY A 76 1.71 -16.59 2.11
N ALA A 77 1.85 -16.36 3.42
CA ALA A 77 1.33 -15.18 4.09
C ALA A 77 2.25 -14.80 5.27
N PRO A 78 2.31 -13.51 5.64
CA PRO A 78 3.07 -13.07 6.80
C PRO A 78 2.52 -13.71 8.09
N ILE A 79 3.40 -14.11 9.01
CA ILE A 79 2.99 -14.75 10.26
C ILE A 79 2.06 -13.86 11.08
N GLY A 80 2.36 -12.56 11.17
CA GLY A 80 1.51 -11.60 11.89
C GLY A 80 0.09 -11.52 11.32
N PHE A 81 -0.04 -11.61 9.99
CA PHE A 81 -1.34 -11.72 9.32
C PHE A 81 -2.07 -13.01 9.74
N LEU A 82 -1.40 -14.16 9.65
CA LEU A 82 -1.98 -15.46 10.03
C LEU A 82 -2.46 -15.51 11.49
N VAL A 83 -1.68 -14.93 12.40
CA VAL A 83 -2.01 -14.87 13.83
C VAL A 83 -3.27 -14.05 14.06
N VAL A 84 -3.40 -12.88 13.41
CA VAL A 84 -4.59 -12.03 13.54
C VAL A 84 -5.81 -12.70 12.94
N GLU A 85 -5.68 -13.34 11.78
CA GLU A 85 -6.77 -14.11 11.16
C GLU A 85 -7.24 -15.26 12.06
N LYS A 86 -6.30 -16.03 12.63
CA LYS A 86 -6.64 -17.12 13.54
C LYS A 86 -7.35 -16.60 14.79
N LEU A 87 -6.89 -15.49 15.35
CA LEU A 87 -7.54 -14.84 16.48
C LEU A 87 -8.96 -14.36 16.12
N ALA A 88 -9.15 -13.78 14.94
CA ALA A 88 -10.46 -13.34 14.48
C ALA A 88 -11.45 -14.51 14.39
N VAL A 89 -11.03 -15.64 13.82
CA VAL A 89 -11.84 -16.86 13.76
C VAL A 89 -12.14 -17.43 15.15
N GLN A 90 -11.19 -17.37 16.10
CA GLN A 90 -11.42 -17.85 17.47
C GLN A 90 -12.42 -16.97 18.24
N VAL A 91 -12.39 -15.67 18.04
CA VAL A 91 -13.24 -14.71 18.76
C VAL A 91 -14.63 -14.57 18.14
N PHE A 92 -14.71 -14.51 16.81
CA PHE A 92 -15.94 -14.23 16.06
C PHE A 92 -16.54 -15.46 15.37
N GLY A 93 -15.92 -16.63 15.55
CA GLY A 93 -16.38 -17.91 15.03
C GLY A 93 -15.77 -18.27 13.66
N ASN A 94 -15.90 -19.55 13.30
CA ASN A 94 -15.43 -20.09 12.03
C ASN A 94 -16.42 -19.79 10.90
N ASN A 95 -16.31 -18.58 10.36
CA ASN A 95 -17.10 -18.10 9.21
C ASN A 95 -16.27 -17.14 8.36
N GLU A 96 -16.72 -16.88 7.15
CA GLU A 96 -15.99 -16.05 6.18
C GLU A 96 -15.92 -14.57 6.58
N TYR A 97 -16.89 -14.07 7.36
CA TYR A 97 -16.83 -12.70 7.87
C TYR A 97 -15.64 -12.50 8.81
N ALA A 98 -15.40 -13.47 9.71
CA ALA A 98 -14.26 -13.45 10.63
C ALA A 98 -12.93 -13.47 9.87
N LEU A 99 -12.81 -14.35 8.85
CA LEU A 99 -11.64 -14.48 7.97
C LEU A 99 -11.37 -13.25 7.07
N ARG A 100 -12.35 -12.37 6.92
CA ARG A 100 -12.25 -11.15 6.11
C ARG A 100 -12.14 -9.89 6.95
N LEU A 101 -12.35 -10.00 8.26
CA LEU A 101 -12.47 -8.86 9.15
C LEU A 101 -11.18 -8.02 9.16
N PHE A 102 -10.01 -8.67 9.25
CA PHE A 102 -8.75 -7.95 9.31
C PHE A 102 -8.39 -7.26 7.98
N PRO A 103 -8.50 -7.91 6.80
CA PRO A 103 -8.38 -7.27 5.49
C PRO A 103 -9.34 -6.08 5.34
N PHE A 104 -10.60 -6.25 5.77
CA PHE A 104 -11.63 -5.21 5.68
C PHE A 104 -11.31 -4.00 6.55
N VAL A 105 -10.96 -4.22 7.81
CA VAL A 105 -10.55 -3.15 8.74
C VAL A 105 -9.29 -2.45 8.24
N SER A 106 -8.32 -3.21 7.72
CA SER A 106 -7.09 -2.65 7.13
C SER A 106 -7.41 -1.78 5.91
N ALA A 107 -8.34 -2.21 5.07
CA ALA A 107 -8.76 -1.46 3.89
C ALA A 107 -9.49 -0.15 4.24
N ILE A 108 -10.24 -0.11 5.34
CA ILE A 108 -10.88 1.10 5.84
C ILE A 108 -9.86 2.03 6.51
N ALA A 109 -9.02 1.48 7.40
CA ALA A 109 -8.02 2.25 8.13
C ALA A 109 -7.07 2.99 7.19
N SER A 110 -6.65 2.33 6.09
CA SER A 110 -5.75 2.95 5.12
C SER A 110 -6.37 4.16 4.42
N LEU A 111 -7.70 4.29 4.27
CA LEU A 111 -8.33 5.49 3.69
C LEU A 111 -8.05 6.74 4.53
N PHE A 112 -8.18 6.61 5.86
CA PHE A 112 -7.93 7.71 6.80
C PHE A 112 -6.45 8.08 6.82
N ILE A 113 -5.57 7.08 6.94
CA ILE A 113 -4.12 7.30 7.04
C ILE A 113 -3.58 7.85 5.71
N PHE A 114 -4.10 7.38 4.58
CA PHE A 114 -3.74 7.89 3.26
C PHE A 114 -4.19 9.35 3.08
N SER A 115 -5.36 9.73 3.61
CA SER A 115 -5.80 11.14 3.58
C SER A 115 -4.80 12.06 4.29
N GLU A 116 -4.30 11.66 5.45
CA GLU A 116 -3.29 12.43 6.19
C GLU A 116 -1.92 12.39 5.52
N LEU A 117 -1.52 11.24 4.97
CA LEU A 117 -0.30 11.12 4.17
C LEU A 117 -0.34 12.04 2.94
N ALA A 118 -1.46 12.10 2.23
CA ALA A 118 -1.61 12.95 1.06
C ALA A 118 -1.46 14.44 1.40
N LYS A 119 -1.99 14.89 2.54
CA LYS A 119 -1.77 16.25 3.04
C LYS A 119 -0.31 16.53 3.39
N LYS A 120 0.43 15.53 3.88
CA LYS A 120 1.86 15.66 4.17
C LYS A 120 2.72 15.74 2.90
N CYS A 121 2.35 14.99 1.86
CA CYS A 121 3.13 14.88 0.63
C CYS A 121 2.83 15.97 -0.40
N LEU A 122 1.57 16.39 -0.51
CA LEU A 122 1.09 17.29 -1.56
C LEU A 122 0.78 18.68 -0.99
N GLN A 123 1.33 19.72 -1.64
CA GLN A 123 1.07 21.10 -1.27
C GLN A 123 -0.37 21.54 -1.62
N SER A 124 -0.89 21.05 -2.75
CA SER A 124 -2.24 21.38 -3.20
C SER A 124 -3.30 20.50 -2.53
N ARG A 125 -4.27 21.15 -1.88
CA ARG A 125 -5.45 20.48 -1.32
C ARG A 125 -6.25 19.70 -2.37
N GLN A 126 -6.35 20.25 -3.58
CA GLN A 126 -7.06 19.60 -4.69
C GLN A 126 -6.34 18.33 -5.12
N ALA A 127 -5.01 18.38 -5.23
CA ALA A 127 -4.18 17.22 -5.51
C ALA A 127 -4.38 16.11 -4.46
N ALA A 128 -4.38 16.48 -3.17
CA ALA A 128 -4.62 15.52 -2.09
C ALA A 128 -6.02 14.87 -2.15
N ILE A 129 -7.05 15.63 -2.53
CA ILE A 129 -8.41 15.11 -2.71
C ILE A 129 -8.48 14.18 -3.92
N ILE A 130 -7.84 14.53 -5.04
CA ILE A 130 -7.79 13.68 -6.24
C ILE A 130 -7.08 12.37 -5.91
N ALA A 131 -5.91 12.44 -5.26
CA ALA A 131 -5.16 11.28 -4.82
C ALA A 131 -6.01 10.36 -3.93
N LEU A 132 -6.69 10.93 -2.93
CA LEU A 132 -7.59 10.19 -2.05
C LEU A 132 -8.77 9.58 -2.79
N THR A 133 -9.32 10.30 -3.77
CA THR A 133 -10.42 9.80 -4.60
C THR A 133 -9.98 8.58 -5.39
N LEU A 134 -8.87 8.69 -6.13
CA LEU A 134 -8.26 7.56 -6.85
C LEU A 134 -8.01 6.38 -5.91
N PHE A 135 -7.30 6.60 -4.81
CA PHE A 135 -7.01 5.56 -3.82
C PHE A 135 -8.29 4.90 -3.27
N SER A 136 -9.36 5.67 -3.05
CA SER A 136 -10.60 5.14 -2.49
C SER A 136 -11.43 4.29 -3.47
N THR A 137 -11.33 4.57 -4.78
CA THR A 137 -12.20 4.01 -5.84
C THR A 137 -11.54 2.99 -6.75
N VAL A 138 -10.23 2.74 -6.63
CA VAL A 138 -9.54 1.73 -7.45
C VAL A 138 -10.20 0.36 -7.27
N HIS A 139 -10.67 -0.23 -8.38
CA HIS A 139 -11.48 -1.46 -8.38
C HIS A 139 -10.76 -2.63 -7.70
N ILE A 140 -9.50 -2.87 -8.06
CA ILE A 140 -8.74 -4.00 -7.53
C ILE A 140 -8.57 -3.91 -6.01
N TRP A 141 -8.47 -2.68 -5.49
CA TRP A 141 -8.34 -2.39 -4.08
C TRP A 141 -9.65 -2.64 -3.32
N LEU A 142 -10.79 -2.40 -3.95
CA LEU A 142 -12.11 -2.76 -3.41
C LEU A 142 -12.31 -4.28 -3.36
N GLN A 143 -11.83 -5.02 -4.36
CA GLN A 143 -11.92 -6.47 -4.38
C GLN A 143 -11.14 -7.09 -3.21
N PHE A 144 -9.88 -6.67 -3.03
CA PHE A 144 -9.01 -7.23 -1.99
C PHE A 144 -9.39 -6.82 -0.56
N ALA A 145 -10.21 -5.78 -0.38
CA ALA A 145 -10.76 -5.39 0.92
C ALA A 145 -11.61 -6.49 1.58
N THR A 146 -12.03 -7.50 0.83
CA THR A 146 -12.88 -8.60 1.30
C THR A 146 -12.31 -9.96 0.94
N GLU A 147 -11.02 -10.04 0.63
CA GLU A 147 -10.34 -11.33 0.43
C GLU A 147 -9.65 -11.78 1.71
N THR A 148 -9.71 -13.09 1.99
CA THR A 148 -8.94 -13.74 3.05
C THR A 148 -7.47 -13.84 2.64
N LYS A 149 -6.83 -12.68 2.45
CA LYS A 149 -5.46 -12.48 1.96
C LYS A 149 -4.87 -11.20 2.53
N GLN A 150 -3.55 -11.18 2.64
CA GLN A 150 -2.79 -10.08 3.23
C GLN A 150 -2.75 -8.78 2.41
N TYR A 151 -3.32 -8.74 1.20
CA TYR A 151 -3.15 -7.61 0.28
C TYR A 151 -3.64 -6.28 0.86
N SER A 152 -4.76 -6.30 1.60
CA SER A 152 -5.28 -5.08 2.23
C SER A 152 -4.46 -4.63 3.45
N SER A 153 -3.96 -5.58 4.24
CA SER A 153 -3.01 -5.24 5.31
C SER A 153 -1.67 -4.76 4.76
N ASP A 154 -1.20 -5.30 3.63
CA ASP A 154 0.05 -4.90 2.98
C ASP A 154 0.02 -3.42 2.56
N VAL A 155 -1.07 -2.97 1.94
CA VAL A 155 -1.26 -1.56 1.60
C VAL A 155 -1.42 -0.69 2.84
N ALA A 156 -2.18 -1.14 3.84
CA ALA A 156 -2.35 -0.37 5.08
C ALA A 156 -1.00 -0.16 5.77
N ILE A 157 -0.17 -1.21 5.86
CA ILE A 157 1.17 -1.16 6.43
C ILE A 157 2.08 -0.27 5.58
N ALA A 158 2.03 -0.37 4.25
CA ALA A 158 2.79 0.52 3.38
C ALA A 158 2.45 2.00 3.65
N VAL A 159 1.16 2.35 3.69
CA VAL A 159 0.69 3.72 3.97
C VAL A 159 1.08 4.17 5.38
N ILE A 160 0.99 3.30 6.39
CA ILE A 160 1.42 3.59 7.77
C ILE A 160 2.92 3.88 7.82
N LEU A 161 3.74 3.03 7.21
CA LEU A 161 5.19 3.20 7.16
C LEU A 161 5.56 4.53 6.51
N TYR A 162 4.92 4.87 5.39
CA TYR A 162 5.09 6.18 4.78
C TYR A 162 4.63 7.31 5.70
N PHE A 163 3.45 7.21 6.29
CA PHE A 163 2.92 8.26 7.16
C PHE A 163 3.83 8.58 8.35
N ILE A 164 4.46 7.55 8.92
CA ILE A 164 5.39 7.65 10.06
C ILE A 164 6.76 8.16 9.61
N LEU A 165 7.32 7.60 8.53
CA LEU A 165 8.71 7.82 8.16
C LEU A 165 8.92 8.96 7.17
N ILE A 166 7.89 9.43 6.47
CA ILE A 166 8.01 10.55 5.54
C ILE A 166 8.42 11.82 6.28
N GLY A 167 9.45 12.50 5.78
CA GLY A 167 9.97 13.74 6.37
C GLY A 167 10.95 13.51 7.53
N ILE A 168 11.41 12.28 7.78
CA ILE A 168 12.36 11.99 8.87
C ILE A 168 13.67 12.78 8.72
N GLU A 169 14.07 13.13 7.50
CA GLU A 169 15.27 13.92 7.18
C GLU A 169 15.23 15.37 7.72
N ARG A 170 14.02 15.85 8.03
CA ARG A 170 13.78 17.18 8.61
C ARG A 170 13.88 17.18 10.12
N GLN A 171 13.90 16.01 10.75
CA GLN A 171 13.86 15.86 12.19
C GLN A 171 15.25 15.61 12.77
N GLN A 172 15.49 16.14 13.97
CA GLN A 172 16.60 15.71 14.82
C GLN A 172 16.22 14.39 15.49
N ILE A 173 16.70 13.26 14.95
CA ILE A 173 16.40 11.93 15.51
C ILE A 173 17.00 11.82 16.92
N LYS A 174 16.14 11.70 17.92
CA LYS A 174 16.53 11.40 19.32
C LYS A 174 16.76 9.91 19.51
N LEU A 175 17.50 9.51 20.55
CA LEU A 175 17.77 8.09 20.84
C LEU A 175 16.49 7.26 21.00
N ARG A 176 15.47 7.82 21.66
CA ARG A 176 14.13 7.20 21.77
C ARG A 176 13.51 6.93 20.39
N GLN A 177 13.63 7.87 19.45
CA GLN A 177 13.06 7.73 18.12
C GLN A 177 13.78 6.66 17.28
N ILE A 178 15.05 6.38 17.55
CA ILE A 178 15.76 5.24 16.92
C ILE A 178 15.05 3.93 17.28
N LEU A 179 14.69 3.76 18.55
CA LEU A 179 13.95 2.58 19.00
C LEU A 179 12.52 2.59 18.45
N GLU A 180 11.81 3.71 18.47
CA GLU A 180 10.44 3.80 17.95
C GLU A 180 10.38 3.44 16.45
N PHE A 181 11.21 4.07 15.61
CA PHE A 181 11.26 3.77 14.18
C PHE A 181 11.82 2.36 13.90
N GLY A 182 12.79 1.92 14.68
CA GLY A 182 13.33 0.56 14.65
C GLY A 182 12.24 -0.48 14.89
N VAL A 183 11.48 -0.34 15.96
CA VAL A 183 10.40 -1.26 16.35
C VAL A 183 9.25 -1.22 15.34
N VAL A 184 8.87 -0.05 14.83
CA VAL A 184 7.81 0.06 13.81
C VAL A 184 8.13 -0.78 12.57
N GLY A 185 9.33 -0.61 12.00
CA GLY A 185 9.72 -1.41 10.84
C GLY A 185 9.95 -2.88 11.18
N ALA A 186 10.52 -3.17 12.36
CA ALA A 186 10.72 -4.54 12.83
C ALA A 186 9.41 -5.31 13.01
N ILE A 187 8.33 -4.67 13.47
CA ILE A 187 7.00 -5.29 13.56
C ILE A 187 6.40 -5.42 12.16
N ALA A 188 6.50 -4.39 11.32
CA ALA A 188 5.87 -4.37 10.00
C ALA A 188 6.26 -5.56 9.11
N VAL A 189 7.52 -6.00 9.15
CA VAL A 189 8.00 -7.16 8.35
C VAL A 189 7.36 -8.50 8.73
N TRP A 190 6.74 -8.61 9.91
CA TRP A 190 6.00 -9.81 10.32
C TRP A 190 4.56 -9.81 9.83
N PHE A 191 3.98 -8.63 9.60
CA PHE A 191 2.60 -8.48 9.18
C PHE A 191 2.46 -8.28 7.67
N SER A 192 3.54 -7.92 6.98
CA SER A 192 3.55 -7.66 5.55
C SER A 192 4.89 -8.07 4.93
N HIS A 193 4.85 -9.00 3.98
CA HIS A 193 6.04 -9.35 3.17
C HIS A 193 6.59 -8.15 2.40
N PRO A 194 5.77 -7.35 1.68
CA PRO A 194 6.30 -6.21 0.94
C PRO A 194 6.77 -5.04 1.80
N ALA A 195 6.53 -5.03 3.13
CA ALA A 195 7.08 -4.00 4.01
C ALA A 195 8.61 -3.90 3.89
N VAL A 196 9.32 -4.98 3.57
CA VAL A 196 10.77 -4.94 3.36
C VAL A 196 11.16 -4.02 2.20
N PHE A 197 10.38 -3.99 1.10
CA PHE A 197 10.65 -3.11 -0.05
C PHE A 197 10.35 -1.65 0.27
N ILE A 198 9.29 -1.42 1.06
CA ILE A 198 8.95 -0.07 1.55
C ILE A 198 10.06 0.47 2.46
N LEU A 199 10.45 -0.31 3.48
CA LEU A 199 11.50 0.07 4.43
C LEU A 199 12.85 0.26 3.74
N ALA A 200 13.21 -0.63 2.82
CA ALA A 200 14.45 -0.51 2.05
C ALA A 200 14.42 0.72 1.12
N GLY A 201 13.30 0.99 0.44
CA GLY A 201 13.17 2.17 -0.42
C GLY A 201 13.24 3.49 0.36
N ILE A 202 12.44 3.63 1.43
CA ILE A 202 12.49 4.80 2.31
C ILE A 202 13.89 4.95 2.92
N GLY A 203 14.45 3.84 3.41
CA GLY A 203 15.71 3.84 4.11
C GLY A 203 16.90 4.23 3.22
N THR A 204 16.96 3.67 2.02
CA THR A 204 17.98 4.02 1.01
C THR A 204 17.84 5.45 0.52
N SER A 205 16.61 5.93 0.30
CA SER A 205 16.35 7.33 -0.07
C SER A 205 16.92 8.30 0.97
N TYR A 206 16.63 8.09 2.26
CA TYR A 206 17.11 8.99 3.30
C TYR A 206 18.59 8.85 3.62
N LEU A 207 19.16 7.65 3.52
CA LEU A 207 20.59 7.47 3.65
C LEU A 207 21.33 8.17 2.51
N PHE A 208 20.84 8.06 1.29
CA PHE A 208 21.38 8.77 0.14
C PHE A 208 21.31 10.29 0.37
N ILE A 209 20.13 10.83 0.70
CA ILE A 209 19.95 12.26 0.98
C ILE A 209 20.89 12.74 2.10
N SER A 210 21.04 11.98 3.19
CA SER A 210 21.88 12.38 4.33
C SER A 210 23.37 12.34 4.00
N LEU A 211 23.82 11.38 3.21
CA LEU A 211 25.20 11.29 2.74
C LEU A 211 25.54 12.46 1.80
N PHE A 212 24.66 12.77 0.85
CA PHE A 212 24.83 13.94 -0.03
C PHE A 212 24.85 15.26 0.73
N GLN A 213 24.06 15.37 1.80
CA GLN A 213 24.05 16.53 2.69
C GLN A 213 25.15 16.50 3.76
N GLN A 214 26.05 15.52 3.73
CA GLN A 214 27.16 15.34 4.68
C GLN A 214 26.72 15.28 6.17
N LYS A 215 25.49 14.78 6.43
CA LYS A 215 24.93 14.65 7.78
C LYS A 215 25.36 13.34 8.46
N PHE A 216 26.66 13.19 8.74
CA PHE A 216 27.25 11.93 9.22
C PHE A 216 26.56 11.34 10.46
N LEU A 217 26.35 12.13 11.51
CA LEU A 217 25.69 11.67 12.74
C LEU A 217 24.25 11.21 12.50
N PHE A 218 23.53 11.85 11.58
CA PHE A 218 22.19 11.44 11.20
C PHE A 218 22.23 10.11 10.44
N SER A 219 23.17 9.93 9.51
CA SER A 219 23.39 8.65 8.80
C SER A 219 23.66 7.50 9.76
N LEU A 220 24.48 7.70 10.80
CA LEU A 220 24.73 6.67 11.83
C LEU A 220 23.45 6.27 12.57
N LYS A 221 22.58 7.24 12.91
CA LYS A 221 21.29 6.96 13.56
C LYS A 221 20.35 6.20 12.63
N LEU A 222 20.32 6.53 11.34
CA LEU A 222 19.57 5.77 10.33
C LEU A 222 20.07 4.33 10.24
N LEU A 223 21.39 4.12 10.19
CA LEU A 223 21.98 2.78 10.16
C LEU A 223 21.61 1.96 11.40
N ALA A 224 21.53 2.58 12.58
CA ALA A 224 21.05 1.90 13.79
C ALA A 224 19.58 1.45 13.67
N ILE A 225 18.71 2.29 13.10
CA ILE A 225 17.31 1.92 12.79
C ILE A 225 17.29 0.73 11.81
N TYR A 226 18.08 0.79 10.75
CA TYR A 226 18.09 -0.24 9.70
C TYR A 226 18.71 -1.55 10.16
N ALA A 227 19.63 -1.52 11.13
CA ALA A 227 20.15 -2.72 11.76
C ALA A 227 19.03 -3.49 12.48
N ILE A 228 18.13 -2.78 13.18
CA ILE A 228 16.97 -3.38 13.85
C ILE A 228 16.01 -3.99 12.81
N TRP A 229 15.73 -3.28 11.71
CA TRP A 229 14.89 -3.79 10.63
C TRP A 229 15.48 -5.03 9.97
N THR A 230 16.77 -4.98 9.61
CA THR A 230 17.49 -6.08 8.98
C THR A 230 17.53 -7.31 9.88
N PHE A 231 17.76 -7.11 11.18
CA PHE A 231 17.73 -8.20 12.16
C PHE A 231 16.34 -8.86 12.21
N SER A 232 15.27 -8.06 12.32
CA SER A 232 13.89 -8.59 12.35
C SER A 232 13.52 -9.30 11.05
N PHE A 233 13.89 -8.73 9.89
CA PHE A 233 13.71 -9.37 8.59
C PHE A 233 14.48 -10.69 8.51
N GLY A 234 15.72 -10.75 9.01
CA GLY A 234 16.52 -11.97 9.06
C GLY A 234 15.80 -13.08 9.83
N LEU A 235 15.25 -12.75 11.01
CA LEU A 235 14.44 -13.71 11.78
C LEU A 235 13.19 -14.16 11.01
N SER A 236 12.41 -13.23 10.45
CA SER A 236 11.23 -13.53 9.62
C SER A 236 11.58 -14.41 8.40
N TYR A 237 12.74 -14.17 7.79
CA TYR A 237 13.24 -14.94 6.65
C TYR A 237 13.55 -16.38 7.02
N PHE A 238 14.33 -16.59 8.07
CA PHE A 238 14.72 -17.94 8.48
C PHE A 238 13.56 -18.75 9.06
N ILE A 239 12.61 -18.08 9.72
CA ILE A 239 11.44 -18.75 10.31
C ILE A 239 10.39 -19.09 9.23
N SER A 240 10.13 -18.18 8.28
CA SER A 240 9.00 -18.34 7.34
C SER A 240 9.38 -18.16 5.87
N LEU A 241 9.91 -16.99 5.47
CA LEU A 241 10.00 -16.64 4.05
C LEU A 241 10.94 -17.53 3.25
N ARG A 242 11.97 -18.14 3.88
CA ARG A 242 12.91 -19.03 3.20
C ARG A 242 12.18 -20.16 2.48
N ASN A 243 11.16 -20.75 3.12
CA ASN A 243 10.42 -21.87 2.56
C ASN A 243 9.58 -21.45 1.34
N ILE A 244 8.98 -20.26 1.40
CA ILE A 244 8.25 -19.65 0.28
C ILE A 244 9.23 -19.32 -0.86
N ALA A 245 10.36 -18.71 -0.54
CA ALA A 245 11.39 -18.33 -1.51
C ALA A 245 12.03 -19.53 -2.22
N SER A 246 12.09 -20.69 -1.57
CA SER A 246 12.56 -21.95 -2.16
C SER A 246 11.46 -22.77 -2.85
N ASN A 247 10.20 -22.32 -2.86
CA ASN A 247 9.09 -23.06 -3.45
C ASN A 247 9.17 -23.02 -4.98
N GLN A 248 9.61 -24.13 -5.58
CA GLN A 248 9.78 -24.24 -7.03
C GLN A 248 8.46 -24.17 -7.80
N SER A 249 7.34 -24.61 -7.22
CA SER A 249 6.03 -24.57 -7.88
C SER A 249 5.57 -23.12 -8.07
N LEU A 250 5.66 -22.32 -7.02
CA LEU A 250 5.36 -20.89 -7.07
C LEU A 250 6.29 -20.16 -8.04
N PHE A 251 7.60 -20.41 -7.94
CA PHE A 251 8.58 -19.81 -8.84
C PHE A 251 8.27 -20.11 -10.30
N LYS A 252 8.05 -21.38 -10.66
CA LYS A 252 7.69 -21.78 -12.04
C LYS A 252 6.39 -21.14 -12.50
N SER A 253 5.39 -21.03 -11.63
CA SER A 253 4.10 -20.40 -11.95
C SER A 253 4.22 -18.90 -12.25
N TRP A 254 5.09 -18.20 -11.52
CA TRP A 254 5.36 -16.77 -11.75
C TRP A 254 6.26 -16.56 -12.97
N ALA A 255 7.36 -17.30 -13.07
CA ALA A 255 8.25 -17.24 -14.22
C ALA A 255 7.54 -17.57 -15.53
N GLY A 256 6.67 -18.58 -15.54
CA GLY A 256 5.85 -18.93 -16.71
C GLY A 256 4.84 -17.85 -17.14
N ARG A 257 4.55 -16.88 -16.27
CA ARG A 257 3.72 -15.69 -16.57
C ARG A 257 4.53 -14.47 -16.97
N GLY A 258 5.85 -14.59 -17.14
CA GLY A 258 6.71 -13.47 -17.52
C GLY A 258 6.84 -12.40 -16.46
N THR A 259 6.66 -12.73 -15.17
CA THR A 259 6.75 -11.75 -14.07
C THR A 259 8.18 -11.38 -13.67
N PHE A 260 9.17 -11.91 -14.39
CA PHE A 260 10.59 -11.68 -14.18
C PHE A 260 11.24 -11.34 -15.52
N PRO A 261 12.26 -10.47 -15.53
CA PRO A 261 13.07 -10.23 -16.71
C PRO A 261 13.91 -11.47 -17.05
N THR A 262 14.21 -11.63 -18.33
CA THR A 262 15.04 -12.72 -18.85
C THR A 262 16.54 -12.43 -18.72
N SER A 263 16.92 -11.14 -18.61
CA SER A 263 18.29 -10.70 -18.41
C SER A 263 18.34 -9.34 -17.69
N ILE A 264 19.51 -8.94 -17.20
CA ILE A 264 19.71 -7.61 -16.60
C ILE A 264 19.48 -6.44 -17.58
N TRP A 265 19.53 -6.73 -18.89
CA TRP A 265 19.33 -5.75 -19.97
C TRP A 265 17.93 -5.82 -20.58
N ASP A 266 17.01 -6.55 -19.97
CA ASP A 266 15.65 -6.72 -20.46
C ASP A 266 14.81 -5.46 -20.16
N PHE A 267 15.13 -4.37 -20.86
CA PHE A 267 14.42 -3.09 -20.76
C PHE A 267 13.01 -3.17 -21.36
N GLY A 268 12.79 -4.10 -22.29
CA GLY A 268 11.46 -4.39 -22.83
C GLY A 268 10.53 -4.93 -21.75
N TRP A 269 11.00 -5.90 -20.95
CA TRP A 269 10.26 -6.37 -19.78
C TRP A 269 9.99 -5.23 -18.78
N LEU A 270 11.00 -4.42 -18.45
CA LEU A 270 10.83 -3.31 -17.50
C LEU A 270 9.76 -2.33 -17.96
N PHE A 271 9.77 -1.95 -19.23
CA PHE A 271 8.76 -1.08 -19.81
C PHE A 271 7.37 -1.72 -19.75
N ASN A 272 7.25 -2.99 -20.15
CA ASN A 272 5.97 -3.71 -20.10
C ASN A 272 5.44 -3.85 -18.68
N ALA A 273 6.29 -4.23 -17.72
CA ALA A 273 5.93 -4.36 -16.31
C ALA A 273 5.50 -3.01 -15.71
N PHE A 274 6.18 -1.92 -16.09
CA PHE A 274 5.79 -0.56 -15.69
C PHE A 274 4.42 -0.20 -16.27
N VAL A 275 4.15 -0.46 -17.55
CA VAL A 275 2.85 -0.16 -18.17
C VAL A 275 1.73 -1.06 -17.59
N GLU A 276 1.99 -2.34 -17.40
CA GLU A 276 1.06 -3.32 -16.82
C GLU A 276 0.68 -2.95 -15.37
N PHE A 277 1.58 -2.31 -14.63
CA PHE A 277 1.33 -1.78 -13.29
C PHE A 277 0.21 -0.72 -13.28
N PHE A 278 0.07 0.09 -14.33
CA PHE A 278 -1.05 1.03 -14.46
C PHE A 278 -2.33 0.37 -14.97
N HIS A 279 -2.23 -0.76 -15.68
CA HIS A 279 -3.40 -1.45 -16.21
C HIS A 279 -4.06 -2.34 -15.14
N ILE A 280 -3.30 -3.26 -14.53
CA ILE A 280 -3.86 -4.30 -13.66
C ILE A 280 -4.06 -3.80 -12.21
N PRO A 281 -3.03 -3.34 -11.48
CA PRO A 281 -3.20 -2.78 -10.13
C PRO A 281 -4.01 -1.50 -10.02
N LEU A 282 -4.15 -0.67 -11.05
CA LEU A 282 -5.11 0.45 -10.99
C LEU A 282 -6.49 0.09 -11.56
N GLY A 283 -6.58 -0.99 -12.33
CA GLY A 283 -7.81 -1.40 -13.01
C GLY A 283 -8.30 -0.36 -14.01
N LEU A 284 -7.39 0.41 -14.60
CA LEU A 284 -7.74 1.44 -15.57
C LEU A 284 -7.99 0.82 -16.94
N PRO A 285 -9.13 1.12 -17.60
CA PRO A 285 -9.34 0.73 -18.99
C PRO A 285 -8.23 1.26 -19.90
N ASP A 286 -7.91 0.54 -20.97
CA ASP A 286 -6.84 0.87 -21.94
C ASP A 286 -6.89 2.34 -22.41
N ILE A 287 -8.09 2.88 -22.62
CA ILE A 287 -8.29 4.25 -23.09
C ILE A 287 -7.78 5.32 -22.10
N PHE A 288 -7.71 5.01 -20.81
CA PHE A 288 -7.24 5.92 -19.77
C PHE A 288 -5.78 5.70 -19.38
N LEU A 289 -5.14 4.65 -19.90
CA LEU A 289 -3.77 4.28 -19.55
C LEU A 289 -2.77 5.39 -19.87
N GLY A 290 -2.84 5.95 -21.08
CA GLY A 290 -1.99 7.07 -21.48
C GLY A 290 -2.17 8.31 -20.59
N ILE A 291 -3.41 8.62 -20.21
CA ILE A 291 -3.73 9.76 -19.33
C ILE A 291 -3.14 9.53 -17.93
N ALA A 292 -3.25 8.32 -17.39
CA ALA A 292 -2.72 7.98 -16.08
C ALA A 292 -1.18 8.00 -16.04
N ILE A 293 -0.52 7.52 -17.09
CA ILE A 293 0.93 7.60 -17.22
C ILE A 293 1.39 9.07 -17.33
N LEU A 294 0.72 9.88 -18.16
CA LEU A 294 1.02 11.31 -18.29
C LEU A 294 0.81 12.07 -16.98
N ALA A 295 -0.27 11.77 -16.27
CA ALA A 295 -0.52 12.26 -14.92
C ALA A 295 0.64 11.89 -14.01
N PHE A 296 1.01 10.60 -13.93
CA PHE A 296 2.11 10.15 -13.08
C PHE A 296 3.41 10.91 -13.33
N PHE A 297 3.80 11.10 -14.58
CA PHE A 297 4.99 11.88 -14.90
C PHE A 297 4.84 13.36 -14.55
N SER A 298 3.66 13.96 -14.77
CA SER A 298 3.37 15.34 -14.34
C SER A 298 3.46 15.51 -12.83
N GLY A 299 2.92 14.57 -12.05
CA GLY A 299 3.06 14.55 -10.59
C GLY A 299 4.52 14.41 -10.15
N CYS A 300 5.29 13.53 -10.80
CA CYS A 300 6.72 13.40 -10.54
C CYS A 300 7.48 14.69 -10.83
N ILE A 301 7.22 15.33 -11.98
CA ILE A 301 7.85 16.61 -12.35
C ILE A 301 7.48 17.70 -11.34
N SER A 302 6.21 17.79 -10.95
CA SER A 302 5.74 18.77 -9.96
C SER A 302 6.45 18.59 -8.61
N LEU A 303 6.56 17.34 -8.12
CA LEU A 303 7.27 17.03 -6.88
C LEU A 303 8.78 17.23 -7.01
N TRP A 304 9.37 17.06 -8.20
CA TRP A 304 10.79 17.35 -8.41
C TRP A 304 11.13 18.82 -8.18
N PHE A 305 10.22 19.72 -8.57
CA PHE A 305 10.41 21.16 -8.36
C PHE A 305 9.99 21.63 -6.96
N GLN A 306 9.00 21.00 -6.34
CA GLN A 306 8.54 21.37 -4.99
C GLN A 306 9.35 20.73 -3.86
N ASN A 307 9.64 19.43 -3.97
CA ASN A 307 10.20 18.64 -2.88
C ASN A 307 10.83 17.32 -3.35
N ARG A 308 12.07 17.41 -3.86
CA ARG A 308 12.85 16.26 -4.36
C ARG A 308 12.97 15.12 -3.36
N ALA A 309 13.10 15.43 -2.07
CA ALA A 309 13.20 14.42 -1.03
C ALA A 309 11.95 13.52 -0.99
N ILE A 310 10.76 14.11 -0.99
CA ILE A 310 9.50 13.36 -1.02
C ILE A 310 9.39 12.52 -2.30
N LEU A 311 9.71 13.08 -3.46
CA LEU A 311 9.68 12.32 -4.71
C LEU A 311 10.59 11.09 -4.66
N LEU A 312 11.85 11.28 -4.27
CA LEU A 312 12.81 10.18 -4.16
C LEU A 312 12.31 9.11 -3.19
N THR A 313 11.74 9.52 -2.06
CA THR A 313 11.20 8.58 -1.07
C THR A 313 9.97 7.84 -1.59
N LEU A 314 9.10 8.46 -2.38
CA LEU A 314 7.92 7.82 -2.98
C LEU A 314 8.29 6.83 -4.10
N LEU A 315 9.29 7.15 -4.93
CA LEU A 315 9.71 6.28 -6.04
C LEU A 315 10.61 5.12 -5.59
N ALA A 316 11.33 5.26 -4.48
CA ALA A 316 12.34 4.29 -4.09
C ALA A 316 11.81 2.86 -3.90
N PRO A 317 10.65 2.58 -3.26
CA PRO A 317 10.16 1.20 -3.17
C PRO A 317 9.78 0.58 -4.52
N ILE A 318 9.35 1.38 -5.50
CA ILE A 318 9.10 0.88 -6.85
C ILE A 318 10.41 0.37 -7.44
N LEU A 319 11.48 1.17 -7.36
CA LEU A 319 12.81 0.81 -7.83
C LEU A 319 13.39 -0.41 -7.10
N VAL A 320 13.23 -0.48 -5.78
CA VAL A 320 13.66 -1.63 -4.98
C VAL A 320 12.88 -2.89 -5.34
N THR A 321 11.58 -2.77 -5.62
CA THR A 321 10.75 -3.92 -6.03
C THR A 321 11.13 -4.40 -7.44
N PHE A 322 11.41 -3.48 -8.38
CA PHE A 322 11.98 -3.85 -9.68
C PHE A 322 13.33 -4.54 -9.53
N PHE A 323 14.21 -4.01 -8.67
CA PHE A 323 15.49 -4.66 -8.38
C PHE A 323 15.31 -6.08 -7.85
N ALA A 324 14.35 -6.30 -6.94
CA ALA A 324 14.01 -7.62 -6.45
C ALA A 324 13.48 -8.56 -7.56
N ALA A 325 12.76 -8.02 -8.55
CA ALA A 325 12.32 -8.76 -9.73
C ALA A 325 13.48 -9.12 -10.67
N TYR A 326 14.43 -8.21 -10.91
CA TYR A 326 15.66 -8.49 -11.65
C TYR A 326 16.52 -9.57 -10.99
N LEU A 327 16.51 -9.63 -9.65
CA LEU A 327 17.13 -10.73 -8.89
C LEU A 327 16.30 -12.03 -8.87
N GLN A 328 15.14 -12.03 -9.52
CA GLN A 328 14.18 -13.13 -9.53
C GLN A 328 13.74 -13.58 -8.11
N LYS A 329 13.76 -12.65 -7.15
CA LYS A 329 13.37 -12.90 -5.75
C LYS A 329 11.94 -12.49 -5.45
N TYR A 330 11.38 -11.57 -6.21
CA TYR A 330 10.00 -11.12 -6.05
C TYR A 330 9.36 -10.80 -7.40
N PRO A 331 8.24 -11.44 -7.77
CA PRO A 331 7.58 -11.18 -9.05
C PRO A 331 6.95 -9.78 -9.06
N PHE A 332 7.16 -9.03 -10.14
CA PHE A 332 6.54 -7.72 -10.33
C PHE A 332 5.32 -7.85 -11.25
N SER A 333 4.16 -8.24 -10.72
CA SER A 333 2.92 -8.31 -11.50
C SER A 333 1.67 -8.41 -10.62
N GLY A 334 0.56 -7.90 -11.15
CA GLY A 334 -0.80 -8.07 -10.62
C GLY A 334 -0.92 -7.77 -9.12
N ARG A 335 -1.54 -8.69 -8.39
CA ARG A 335 -1.88 -8.50 -6.97
C ARG A 335 -0.68 -8.38 -6.02
N LEU A 336 0.50 -8.81 -6.44
CA LEU A 336 1.69 -8.83 -5.59
C LEU A 336 2.27 -7.42 -5.42
N VAL A 337 2.06 -6.52 -6.38
CA VAL A 337 2.61 -5.15 -6.33
C VAL A 337 1.59 -4.09 -5.87
N ILE A 338 0.43 -4.51 -5.35
CA ILE A 338 -0.66 -3.60 -4.95
C ILE A 338 -0.27 -2.66 -3.80
N PHE A 339 0.67 -3.06 -2.95
CA PHE A 339 1.25 -2.21 -1.91
C PHE A 339 1.92 -0.93 -2.46
N LEU A 340 2.21 -0.88 -3.77
CA LEU A 340 2.76 0.29 -4.47
C LEU A 340 1.69 1.29 -4.96
N ILE A 341 0.39 0.95 -4.93
CA ILE A 341 -0.70 1.83 -5.39
C ILE A 341 -0.70 3.24 -4.72
N PRO A 342 -0.41 3.39 -3.42
CA PRO A 342 -0.36 4.72 -2.80
C PRO A 342 0.54 5.71 -3.55
N PHE A 343 1.64 5.26 -4.17
CA PHE A 343 2.57 6.12 -4.91
C PHE A 343 1.98 6.67 -6.19
N LEU A 344 1.25 5.83 -6.93
CA LEU A 344 0.56 6.22 -8.16
C LEU A 344 -0.56 7.22 -7.90
N SER A 345 -1.13 7.24 -6.70
CA SER A 345 -2.21 8.16 -6.38
C SER A 345 -1.73 9.61 -6.23
N PHE A 346 -0.43 9.86 -6.01
CA PHE A 346 0.14 11.22 -5.89
C PHE A 346 0.36 11.95 -7.23
N SER A 347 -0.07 11.34 -8.34
CA SER A 347 0.22 11.75 -9.72
C SER A 347 -0.42 13.05 -10.22
N LEU A 348 -1.24 13.78 -9.46
CA LEU A 348 -2.05 14.86 -10.04
C LEU A 348 -1.93 16.15 -9.24
N GLN A 349 -1.02 17.03 -9.66
CA GLN A 349 -1.00 18.41 -9.20
C GLN A 349 -1.03 19.37 -10.39
N LYS A 350 -1.97 20.31 -10.38
CA LYS A 350 -1.96 21.45 -11.29
C LYS A 350 -0.83 22.38 -10.86
N GLU A 351 0.13 22.64 -11.76
CA GLU A 351 1.07 23.74 -11.58
C GLU A 351 0.28 25.05 -11.58
N GLN A 352 0.25 25.73 -10.43
CA GLN A 352 0.07 27.17 -10.42
C GLN A 352 1.46 27.75 -10.62
N TRP A 353 1.84 27.95 -11.89
CA TRP A 353 2.95 28.85 -12.23
C TRP A 353 2.54 30.25 -11.78
N GLN A 354 2.93 30.62 -10.56
CA GLN A 354 3.05 32.03 -10.22
C GLN A 354 4.27 32.53 -10.98
N PHE A 355 4.02 33.12 -12.15
CA PHE A 355 4.97 34.03 -12.75
C PHE A 355 5.08 35.22 -11.80
N ASP A 356 6.16 35.26 -11.01
CA ASP A 356 6.57 36.46 -10.31
C ASP A 356 6.69 37.58 -11.35
N ARG A 357 5.91 38.65 -11.16
CA ARG A 357 6.07 39.92 -11.88
C ARG A 357 7.00 40.84 -11.12
#